data_AF-A0AAN6VKF6-F1
#
_entry.id   AF-A0AAN6VKF6-F1
#
_cell.length_a   1.000
_cell.length_b   1.000
_cell.length_c   1.000
_cell.angle_alpha   90.00
_cell.angle_beta   90.00
_cell.angle_gamma   90.00
#
_symmetry.space_group_name_H-M   'P 1'
#
loop_
_entity.id
_entity.type
_entity.pdbx_description
1 polymer ?
#
loop_
_entity_poly.entity_id
_entity_poly.type
_entity_poly.pdbx_seq_one_letter_code
_entity_poly.pdbx_strand_id
1 'polypeptide(L)'
;MEVSLRFLADIPLWRDEKPYELFVSDAGTGMPKSNSQYSDHASIRMHDIRPVRHDFSIDRQGVEFAQHGFTLQPSAADFEDPDKVPTVVIPCFAETREFLQAHLGAEKAVCIDWRRKVDNA
;
A
#
# COMPACT_ATOMS: atom_id res chain seq x y z
N MET A 1 13.90 -13.10 14.47
CA MET A 1 14.12 -11.86 15.24
C MET A 1 12.83 -11.51 15.95
N GLU A 2 12.88 -11.02 17.19
CA GLU A 2 11.68 -10.49 17.86
C GLU A 2 11.61 -8.98 17.68
N VAL A 3 10.43 -8.47 17.38
CA VAL A 3 10.18 -7.03 17.17
C VAL A 3 8.89 -6.62 17.88
N SER A 4 8.75 -5.32 18.13
CA SER A 4 7.48 -4.72 18.55
C SER A 4 6.82 -4.05 17.34
N LEU A 5 5.55 -4.38 17.10
CA LEU A 5 4.76 -3.81 16.01
C LEU A 5 3.54 -3.08 16.56
N ARG A 6 3.13 -2.02 15.86
CA ARG A 6 1.95 -1.24 16.17
C ARG A 6 0.81 -1.62 15.23
N PHE A 7 -0.32 -2.05 15.78
CA PHE A 7 -1.51 -2.45 15.03
C PHE A 7 -2.71 -1.57 15.40
N LEU A 8 -3.72 -1.51 14.54
CA LEU A 8 -5.00 -0.91 14.89
C LEU A 8 -5.59 -1.66 16.11
N ALA A 9 -5.97 -0.91 17.14
CA ALA A 9 -6.49 -1.46 18.39
C ALA A 9 -7.97 -1.83 18.26
N ASP A 10 -8.40 -3.00 18.72
CA ASP A 10 -9.82 -3.36 18.73
C ASP A 10 -10.57 -2.63 19.86
N ILE A 11 -11.15 -1.46 19.56
CA ILE A 11 -11.88 -0.63 20.53
C ILE A 11 -13.40 -0.73 20.35
N PRO A 12 -14.20 -0.60 21.43
CA PRO A 12 -15.66 -0.74 21.36
C PRO A 12 -16.35 0.18 20.34
N LEU A 13 -15.82 1.40 20.14
CA LEU A 13 -16.33 2.36 19.16
C LEU A 13 -16.47 1.76 17.76
N TRP A 14 -15.56 0.86 17.37
CA TRP A 14 -15.51 0.33 16.01
C TRP A 14 -16.54 -0.74 15.67
N ARG A 15 -17.37 -1.11 16.64
CA ARG A 15 -18.57 -1.91 16.40
C ARG A 15 -19.66 -1.11 15.71
N ASP A 16 -19.72 0.19 16.01
CA ASP A 16 -20.75 1.10 15.51
C ASP A 16 -20.19 2.09 14.47
N GLU A 17 -18.88 2.37 14.48
CA GLU A 17 -18.23 3.32 13.57
C GLU A 17 -16.89 2.78 13.02
N LYS A 18 -16.75 2.61 11.70
CA LYS A 18 -15.48 2.11 11.13
C LYS A 18 -14.29 3.03 11.46
N PRO A 19 -13.08 2.47 11.67
CA PRO A 19 -11.87 3.27 11.77
C PRO A 19 -11.67 4.09 10.48
N TYR A 20 -11.28 5.35 10.62
CA TYR A 20 -11.03 6.26 9.51
C TYR A 20 -9.84 7.18 9.78
N GLU A 21 -9.26 7.68 8.68
CA GLU A 21 -8.29 8.76 8.67
C GLU A 21 -8.60 9.67 7.48
N LEU A 22 -8.74 10.97 7.74
CA LEU A 22 -9.13 11.99 6.78
C LEU A 22 -7.89 12.72 6.27
N PHE A 23 -7.61 12.54 4.99
CA PHE A 23 -6.53 13.22 4.28
C PHE A 23 -7.05 14.51 3.65
N VAL A 24 -7.50 15.46 4.48
CA VAL A 24 -7.98 16.79 4.05
C VAL A 24 -7.20 17.92 4.74
N SER A 25 -6.95 19.01 4.01
CA SER A 25 -6.21 20.18 4.51
C SER A 25 -6.95 20.83 5.69
N ASP A 26 -8.24 21.09 5.52
CA ASP A 26 -9.12 21.61 6.57
C ASP A 26 -10.29 20.64 6.81
N ALA A 27 -10.42 20.15 8.04
CA ALA A 27 -11.53 19.32 8.47
C ALA A 27 -12.58 20.13 9.26
N GLY A 28 -12.43 21.45 9.36
CA GLY A 28 -13.20 22.29 10.28
C GLY A 28 -12.65 22.24 11.70
N THR A 29 -12.84 23.32 12.45
CA THR A 29 -12.42 23.41 13.85
C THR A 29 -13.21 22.43 14.71
N GLY A 30 -12.49 21.51 15.38
CA GLY A 30 -13.07 20.58 16.35
C GLY A 30 -13.49 19.22 15.81
N MET A 31 -13.36 18.95 14.51
CA MET A 31 -13.57 17.60 13.99
C MET A 31 -12.26 16.80 14.01
N PRO A 32 -12.21 15.63 14.69
CA PRO A 32 -11.04 14.78 14.65
C PRO A 32 -10.80 14.28 13.22
N LYS A 33 -9.55 14.35 12.75
CA LYS A 33 -9.16 13.82 11.43
C LYS A 33 -9.05 12.30 11.40
N SER A 34 -9.14 11.64 12.54
CA SER A 34 -9.12 10.18 12.64
C SER A 34 -9.75 9.73 13.94
N ASN A 35 -10.42 8.57 13.94
CA ASN A 35 -10.79 7.82 15.14
C ASN A 35 -9.91 6.56 15.32
N SER A 36 -8.84 6.41 14.53
CA SER A 36 -7.91 5.30 14.60
C SER A 36 -7.11 5.36 15.90
N GLN A 37 -7.08 4.25 16.63
CA GLN A 37 -6.24 4.04 17.80
C GLN A 37 -5.35 2.84 17.54
N TYR A 38 -4.18 2.83 18.18
CA TYR A 38 -3.19 1.81 17.93
C TYR A 38 -2.70 1.19 19.24
N SER A 39 -2.45 -0.11 19.20
CA SER A 39 -1.85 -0.87 20.29
C SER A 39 -0.47 -1.39 19.86
N ASP A 40 0.49 -1.34 20.78
CA ASP A 40 1.81 -1.91 20.59
C ASP A 40 1.81 -3.38 21.04
N HIS A 41 2.29 -4.26 20.18
CA HIS A 41 2.40 -5.70 20.43
C HIS A 41 3.87 -6.09 20.40
N ALA A 42 4.39 -6.53 21.55
CA ALA A 42 5.78 -6.95 21.71
C ALA A 42 5.99 -8.42 21.31
N SER A 43 7.26 -8.80 21.14
CA SER A 43 7.70 -10.18 20.89
C SER A 43 7.08 -10.83 19.65
N ILE A 44 6.81 -10.03 18.62
CA ILE A 44 6.37 -10.57 17.32
C ILE A 44 7.58 -11.21 16.63
N ARG A 45 7.42 -12.48 16.24
CA ARG A 45 8.46 -13.21 15.50
C ARG A 45 8.45 -12.76 14.04
N MET A 46 9.57 -12.19 13.61
CA MET A 46 9.80 -11.82 12.23
C MET A 46 10.83 -12.77 11.60
N HIS A 47 10.47 -13.27 10.42
CA HIS A 47 11.26 -14.20 9.62
C HIS A 47 11.65 -13.54 8.29
N ASP A 48 12.90 -13.72 7.89
CA ASP A 48 13.34 -13.33 6.56
C ASP A 48 12.86 -14.36 5.54
N ILE A 49 11.99 -13.94 4.62
CA ILE A 49 11.41 -14.79 3.59
C ILE A 49 12.21 -14.76 2.27
N ARG A 50 13.23 -13.90 2.14
CA ARG A 50 14.05 -13.79 0.92
C ARG A 50 14.73 -15.11 0.52
N PRO A 51 15.22 -15.96 1.45
CA PRO A 51 15.79 -17.27 1.11
C PRO A 51 14.77 -18.27 0.55
N VAL A 52 13.51 -18.16 0.97
CA VAL A 52 12.40 -19.06 0.62
C VAL A 52 11.44 -18.44 -0.39
N ARG A 53 11.84 -17.36 -1.08
CA ARG A 53 10.96 -16.62 -2.00
C ARG A 53 10.35 -17.48 -3.12
N HIS A 54 11.05 -18.54 -3.52
CA HIS A 54 10.61 -19.50 -4.55
C HIS A 54 9.47 -20.40 -4.07
N ASP A 55 9.23 -20.47 -2.75
CA ASP A 55 8.13 -21.23 -2.17
C ASP A 55 6.79 -20.50 -2.26
N PHE A 56 6.77 -19.23 -2.71
CA PHE A 56 5.57 -18.41 -2.81
C PHE A 56 5.13 -18.25 -4.26
N SER A 57 3.85 -18.49 -4.51
CA SER A 57 3.19 -18.27 -5.80
C SER A 57 1.81 -17.69 -5.58
N ILE A 58 1.31 -16.92 -6.56
CA ILE A 58 -0.04 -16.34 -6.49
C ILE A 58 -1.09 -17.45 -6.30
N ASP A 59 -0.97 -18.59 -7.00
CA ASP A 59 -1.98 -19.66 -6.94
C ASP A 59 -2.07 -20.34 -5.56
N ARG A 60 -0.94 -20.46 -4.84
CA ARG A 60 -0.90 -21.18 -3.55
C ARG A 60 -1.00 -20.27 -2.34
N GLN A 61 -0.42 -19.07 -2.38
CA GLN A 61 -0.36 -18.14 -1.24
C GLN A 61 -1.07 -16.81 -1.49
N GLY A 62 -1.52 -16.54 -2.72
CA GLY A 62 -2.00 -15.22 -3.11
C GLY A 62 -0.90 -14.17 -3.23
N VAL A 63 0.38 -14.56 -3.16
CA VAL A 63 1.53 -13.67 -3.25
C VAL A 63 2.69 -14.35 -3.98
N GLU A 64 3.46 -13.56 -4.71
CA GLU A 64 4.65 -14.01 -5.43
C GLU A 64 5.73 -12.93 -5.36
N PHE A 65 6.99 -13.36 -5.42
CA PHE A 65 8.14 -12.50 -5.56
C PHE A 65 8.58 -12.45 -7.02
N ALA A 66 8.48 -11.28 -7.64
CA ALA A 66 9.00 -11.05 -8.97
C ALA A 66 10.13 -10.03 -8.98
N GLN A 67 11.05 -10.17 -9.92
CA GLN A 67 12.16 -9.26 -10.12
C GLN A 67 11.97 -8.51 -11.43
N HIS A 68 11.85 -7.19 -11.36
CA HIS A 68 11.72 -6.32 -12.52
C HIS A 68 12.69 -5.14 -12.38
N GLY A 69 13.35 -4.79 -13.47
CA GLY A 69 14.25 -3.64 -13.53
C GLY A 69 13.48 -2.38 -13.88
N PHE A 70 12.93 -1.70 -12.86
CA PHE A 70 12.16 -0.48 -13.09
C PHE A 70 13.02 0.66 -13.64
N THR A 71 12.48 1.38 -14.62
CA THR A 71 13.13 2.56 -15.22
C THR A 71 13.15 3.74 -14.26
N LEU A 72 12.09 3.87 -13.47
CA LEU A 72 11.95 4.91 -12.43
C LEU A 72 11.94 4.27 -11.05
N GLN A 73 12.59 4.92 -10.09
CA GLN A 73 12.63 4.49 -8.70
C GLN A 73 12.00 5.57 -7.82
N PRO A 74 10.65 5.62 -7.74
CA PRO A 74 9.97 6.61 -6.94
C PRO A 74 10.28 6.39 -5.45
N SER A 75 10.47 7.49 -4.74
CA SER A 75 10.48 7.53 -3.29
C SER A 75 9.08 7.79 -2.74
N ALA A 76 8.86 7.58 -1.44
CA ALA A 76 7.58 7.91 -0.80
C ALA A 76 7.20 9.39 -0.97
N ALA A 77 8.17 10.29 -0.94
CA ALA A 77 7.96 11.73 -1.11
C ALA A 77 7.41 12.10 -2.50
N ASP A 78 7.79 11.35 -3.55
CA ASP A 78 7.29 11.60 -4.91
C ASP A 78 5.78 11.32 -5.03
N PHE A 79 5.21 10.50 -4.14
CA PHE A 79 3.77 10.26 -4.10
C PHE A 79 2.99 11.35 -3.37
N GLU A 80 3.66 12.12 -2.53
CA GLU A 80 3.08 13.22 -1.76
C GLU A 80 3.17 14.56 -2.50
N ASP A 81 4.17 14.72 -3.38
CA ASP A 81 4.37 15.91 -4.21
C ASP A 81 3.45 15.89 -5.45
N PRO A 82 2.45 16.82 -5.56
CA PRO A 82 1.56 16.89 -6.71
C PRO A 82 2.29 17.07 -8.05
N ASP A 83 3.45 17.74 -8.07
CA ASP A 83 4.20 18.05 -9.28
C ASP A 83 4.98 16.83 -9.80
N LYS A 84 5.30 15.88 -8.90
CA LYS A 84 5.97 14.62 -9.24
C LYS A 84 5.04 13.57 -9.82
N VAL A 85 3.74 13.74 -9.63
CA VAL A 85 2.78 12.70 -9.98
C VAL A 85 2.71 12.43 -11.48
N PRO A 86 2.59 13.46 -12.34
CA PRO A 86 2.52 13.23 -13.77
C PRO A 86 3.83 12.67 -14.34
N THR A 87 4.96 12.98 -13.69
CA THR A 87 6.31 12.75 -14.23
C THR A 87 7.01 11.53 -13.64
N VAL A 88 6.58 11.07 -12.46
CA VAL A 88 7.21 9.95 -11.73
C VAL A 88 6.19 8.86 -11.39
N VAL A 89 5.11 9.22 -10.69
CA VAL A 89 4.14 8.23 -10.17
C VAL A 89 3.34 7.56 -11.28
N ILE A 90 2.74 8.34 -12.18
CA ILE A 90 1.94 7.80 -13.30
C ILE A 90 2.79 6.91 -14.21
N PRO A 91 4.00 7.33 -14.63
CA PRO A 91 4.90 6.46 -15.40
C PRO A 91 5.29 5.16 -14.66
N CYS A 92 5.57 5.22 -13.35
CA CYS A 92 5.85 4.03 -12.55
C CYS A 92 4.66 3.04 -12.56
N PHE A 93 3.42 3.54 -12.48
CA PHE A 93 2.23 2.69 -12.59
C PHE A 93 2.02 2.15 -14.00
N ALA A 94 2.35 2.91 -15.05
CA ALA A 94 2.32 2.41 -16.42
C ALA A 94 3.28 1.21 -16.58
N GLU A 95 4.54 1.37 -16.18
CA GLU A 95 5.54 0.31 -16.23
C GLU A 95 5.14 -0.91 -15.36
N THR A 96 4.57 -0.67 -14.17
CA THR A 96 4.06 -1.75 -13.32
C THR A 96 2.94 -2.54 -14.00
N ARG A 97 2.01 -1.87 -14.69
CA ARG A 97 0.92 -2.55 -15.42
C ARG A 97 1.45 -3.39 -16.57
N GLU A 98 2.36 -2.85 -17.36
CA GLU A 98 3.00 -3.57 -18.47
C GLU A 98 3.73 -4.80 -17.97
N PHE A 99 4.51 -4.66 -16.90
CA PHE A 99 5.18 -5.76 -16.23
C PHE A 99 4.18 -6.83 -15.78
N LEU A 100 3.10 -6.45 -15.08
CA LEU A 100 2.10 -7.38 -14.57
C LEU A 100 1.34 -8.09 -15.70
N GLN A 101 0.99 -7.39 -16.78
CA GLN A 101 0.32 -7.99 -17.94
C GLN A 101 1.22 -9.04 -18.60
N ALA A 102 2.50 -8.73 -18.81
CA ALA A 102 3.46 -9.66 -19.38
C ALA A 102 3.74 -10.85 -18.46
N HIS A 103 3.92 -10.60 -17.16
CA HIS A 103 4.27 -11.61 -16.17
C HIS A 103 3.13 -12.60 -15.90
N LEU A 104 1.89 -12.11 -15.83
CA LEU A 104 0.72 -12.91 -15.50
C LEU A 104 -0.06 -13.38 -16.74
N GLY A 105 0.31 -12.93 -17.95
CA GLY A 105 -0.49 -13.14 -19.16
C GLY A 105 -1.88 -12.51 -19.06
N ALA A 106 -2.02 -11.45 -18.26
CA ALA A 106 -3.30 -10.81 -18.00
C ALA A 106 -3.68 -9.87 -19.15
N GLU A 107 -4.94 -9.90 -19.58
CA GLU A 107 -5.48 -8.95 -20.57
C GLU A 107 -5.37 -7.50 -20.06
N LYS A 108 -5.57 -7.29 -18.74
CA LYS A 108 -5.55 -5.97 -18.11
C LYS A 108 -4.95 -6.04 -16.71
N ALA A 109 -4.12 -5.05 -16.38
CA ALA A 109 -3.66 -4.78 -15.02
C ALA A 109 -4.08 -3.35 -14.61
N VAL A 110 -4.47 -3.17 -13.34
CA VAL A 110 -4.88 -1.88 -12.78
C VAL A 110 -4.07 -1.60 -11.53
N CYS A 111 -3.39 -0.46 -11.50
CA CYS A 111 -2.75 0.08 -10.30
C CYS A 111 -3.69 1.10 -9.68
N ILE A 112 -4.06 0.90 -8.41
CA ILE A 112 -4.95 1.79 -7.67
C ILE A 112 -4.15 2.50 -6.59
N ASP A 113 -4.16 3.83 -6.60
CA ASP A 113 -3.71 4.65 -5.47
C ASP A 113 -4.95 5.20 -4.76
N TRP A 114 -5.26 4.66 -3.58
CA TRP A 114 -6.45 5.05 -2.81
C TRP A 114 -6.46 6.54 -2.42
N ARG A 115 -5.30 7.22 -2.42
CA ARG A 115 -5.19 8.65 -2.14
C ARG A 115 -5.69 9.52 -3.30
N ARG A 116 -5.84 8.93 -4.48
CA ARG A 116 -6.16 9.65 -5.71
C ARG A 116 -7.39 9.01 -6.33
N LYS A 117 -8.42 9.82 -6.56
CA LYS A 117 -9.46 9.44 -7.52
C LYS A 117 -8.81 9.46 -8.90
N VAL A 118 -8.39 8.29 -9.38
CA VAL A 118 -8.05 8.16 -10.79
C VAL A 118 -9.40 7.98 -11.48
N ASP A 119 -9.89 9.03 -12.13
CA ASP A 119 -10.98 8.90 -13.08
C ASP A 119 -10.46 7.96 -14.18
N ASN A 120 -10.97 6.73 -14.17
CA ASN A 120 -10.69 5.76 -15.23
C ASN A 120 -11.39 6.26 -16.49
N ALA A 121 -10.67 7.00 -17.33
CA ALA A 121 -11.01 7.20 -18.74
C ALA A 121 -10.47 6.05 -19.58
#